data_AF-A0A935BNT3-F1
#
_entry.id   AF-A0A935BNT3-F1
#
_cell.length_a   1.000
_cell.length_b   1.000
_cell.length_c   1.000
_cell.angle_alpha   90.00
_cell.angle_beta   90.00
_cell.angle_gamma   90.00
#
_symmetry.space_group_name_H-M   'P 1'
#
loop_
_entity.id
_entity.type
_entity.pdbx_description
1 polymer ?
#
loop_
_entity_poly.entity_id
_entity_poly.type
_entity_poly.pdbx_seq_one_letter_code
_entity_poly.pdbx_strand_id
1 'polypeptide(L)'
;MQKQIDIQLDSQRSSLEKDKNAYLPAFRIAETYARRQDKDKTFEYLNKAYEQREPQIAELKIRLPLSFLRDDPRFKELVKRVGIPE
;
A
#
# COMPACT_ATOMS: atom_id res chain seq x y z
N MET A 1 6.90 -13.26 14.79
CA MET A 1 6.79 -11.97 14.07
C MET A 1 5.47 -11.80 13.31
N GLN A 2 4.84 -12.87 12.78
CA GLN A 2 3.52 -12.79 12.11
C GLN A 2 2.42 -12.15 12.98
N LYS A 3 2.41 -12.41 14.29
CA LYS A 3 1.43 -11.84 15.24
C LYS A 3 1.32 -10.32 15.21
N GLN A 4 2.39 -9.57 14.94
CA GLN A 4 2.32 -8.09 14.90
C GLN A 4 1.63 -7.55 13.66
N ILE A 5 1.57 -8.32 12.57
CA ILE A 5 0.77 -7.97 11.37
C ILE A 5 -0.70 -8.08 11.71
N ASP A 6 -1.09 -9.22 12.27
CA ASP A 6 -2.47 -9.48 12.67
C ASP A 6 -2.90 -8.46 13.73
N ILE A 7 -2.08 -8.18 14.74
CA ILE A 7 -2.40 -7.19 15.77
C ILE A 7 -2.56 -5.79 15.18
N GLN A 8 -1.79 -5.38 14.18
CA GLN A 8 -1.89 -4.03 13.61
C GLN A 8 -2.99 -3.91 12.54
N LEU A 9 -3.31 -4.99 11.83
CA LEU A 9 -4.48 -5.08 10.95
C LEU A 9 -5.76 -5.20 11.77
N ASP A 10 -5.76 -5.95 12.87
CA ASP A 10 -6.88 -6.16 13.78
C ASP A 10 -7.11 -4.94 14.68
N SER A 11 -6.06 -4.25 15.11
CA SER A 11 -6.21 -2.97 15.82
C SER A 11 -6.76 -1.88 14.90
N GLN A 12 -6.42 -1.92 13.60
CA GLN A 12 -7.06 -1.06 12.62
C GLN A 12 -8.51 -1.48 12.42
N ARG A 13 -8.79 -2.76 12.13
CA ARG A 13 -10.16 -3.30 11.98
C ARG A 13 -11.07 -3.03 13.17
N SER A 14 -10.60 -3.18 14.41
CA SER A 14 -11.38 -2.89 15.62
C SER A 14 -11.75 -1.41 15.75
N SER A 15 -10.92 -0.52 15.20
CA SER A 15 -11.23 0.91 15.09
C SER A 15 -12.22 1.20 13.95
N LEU A 16 -12.20 0.40 12.87
CA LEU A 16 -13.14 0.48 11.75
C LEU A 16 -14.49 -0.19 12.07
N GLU A 17 -14.56 -1.17 12.97
CA GLU A 17 -15.84 -1.81 13.33
C GLU A 17 -16.78 -0.86 14.10
N LYS A 18 -16.22 0.15 14.79
CA LYS A 18 -17.00 1.21 15.43
C LYS A 18 -17.56 2.23 14.45
N ASP A 19 -17.08 2.24 13.21
CA ASP A 19 -17.52 3.13 12.15
C ASP A 19 -17.61 2.32 10.85
N LYS A 20 -18.79 1.76 10.56
CA LYS A 20 -19.02 0.85 9.42
C LYS A 20 -18.65 1.44 8.04
N ASN A 21 -18.31 2.73 7.98
CA ASN A 21 -17.83 3.46 6.81
C ASN A 21 -16.32 3.75 6.81
N ALA A 22 -15.58 3.37 7.86
CA ALA A 22 -14.15 3.58 7.93
C ALA A 22 -13.46 2.58 6.98
N TYR A 23 -13.36 3.01 5.74
CA TYR A 23 -12.63 2.34 4.69
C TYR A 23 -11.13 2.56 4.93
N LEU A 24 -10.36 1.49 5.19
CA LEU A 24 -8.91 1.60 5.23
C LEU A 24 -8.38 1.62 3.79
N PRO A 25 -7.68 2.70 3.36
CA PRO A 25 -7.19 2.78 1.99
C PRO A 25 -6.26 1.61 1.66
N ALA A 26 -6.43 1.02 0.49
CA ALA A 26 -5.56 -0.04 -0.01
C ALA A 26 -4.09 0.38 0.02
N PHE A 27 -3.81 1.67 -0.23
CA PHE A 27 -2.46 2.23 -0.13
C PHE A 27 -1.84 2.08 1.27
N ARG A 28 -2.62 2.26 2.35
CA ARG A 28 -2.14 2.08 3.73
C ARG A 28 -1.84 0.63 4.05
N ILE A 29 -2.61 -0.29 3.47
CA ILE A 29 -2.36 -1.72 3.58
C ILE A 29 -1.07 -2.07 2.83
N ALA A 30 -0.87 -1.51 1.63
CA ALA A 30 0.37 -1.69 0.87
C ALA A 30 1.62 -1.25 1.66
N GLU A 31 1.57 -0.08 2.31
CA GLU A 31 2.65 0.42 3.18
C GLU A 31 2.97 -0.54 4.34
N THR A 32 1.95 -1.22 4.87
CA THR A 32 2.11 -2.18 5.98
C THR A 32 2.89 -3.42 5.55
N TYR A 33 2.64 -3.95 4.36
CA TYR A 33 3.42 -5.03 3.76
C TYR A 33 4.81 -4.56 3.33
N ALA A 34 4.91 -3.33 2.82
CA ALA A 34 6.16 -2.74 2.37
C ALA A 34 7.20 -2.60 3.48
N ARG A 35 6.77 -2.23 4.70
CA ARG A 35 7.65 -2.18 5.89
C ARG A 35 8.27 -3.53 6.24
N ARG A 36 7.70 -4.63 5.75
CA ARG A 36 8.20 -6.00 5.93
C ARG A 36 8.86 -6.56 4.68
N GLN A 37 8.99 -5.73 3.64
CA GLN A 37 9.50 -6.09 2.32
C GLN A 37 8.75 -7.29 1.69
N ASP A 38 7.48 -7.50 2.06
CA ASP A 38 6.60 -8.46 1.39
C ASP A 38 6.15 -7.86 0.07
N LYS A 39 7.00 -8.03 -0.92
CA LYS A 39 6.91 -7.40 -2.23
C LYS A 39 5.60 -7.72 -2.95
N ASP A 40 5.18 -9.00 -2.94
CA ASP A 40 4.01 -9.44 -3.69
C ASP A 40 2.73 -8.89 -3.05
N LYS A 41 2.61 -8.92 -1.72
CA LYS A 41 1.48 -8.27 -1.04
C LYS A 41 1.51 -6.76 -1.19
N THR A 42 2.68 -6.11 -1.18
CA THR A 42 2.73 -4.67 -1.47
C THR A 42 2.16 -4.36 -2.85
N PHE A 43 2.56 -5.08 -3.91
CA PHE A 43 2.03 -4.85 -5.26
C PHE A 43 0.54 -5.17 -5.38
N GLU A 44 0.04 -6.22 -4.71
CA GLU A 44 -1.39 -6.54 -4.69
C GLU A 44 -2.22 -5.31 -4.25
N TYR A 45 -1.81 -4.68 -3.15
CA TYR A 45 -2.54 -3.54 -2.60
C TYR A 45 -2.24 -2.21 -3.30
N LEU A 46 -1.04 -2.02 -3.87
CA LEU A 46 -0.76 -0.85 -4.72
C LEU A 46 -1.61 -0.87 -6.00
N ASN A 47 -1.82 -2.04 -6.61
CA ASN A 47 -2.71 -2.16 -7.78
C ASN A 47 -4.17 -1.89 -7.39
N LYS A 48 -4.63 -2.39 -6.23
CA LYS A 48 -5.98 -2.06 -5.73
C LYS A 48 -6.16 -0.55 -5.51
N ALA A 49 -5.18 0.11 -4.90
CA ALA A 49 -5.19 1.55 -4.69
C ALA A 49 -5.24 2.32 -6.03
N TYR A 50 -4.51 1.85 -7.04
CA TYR A 50 -4.56 2.39 -8.40
C TYR A 50 -5.94 2.22 -9.05
N GLU A 51 -6.52 1.02 -9.00
CA GLU A 51 -7.85 0.71 -9.57
C GLU A 51 -8.96 1.54 -8.91
N GLN A 52 -8.85 1.76 -7.60
CA GLN A 52 -9.78 2.57 -6.81
C GLN A 52 -9.52 4.08 -6.95
N ARG A 53 -8.49 4.47 -7.71
CA ARG A 53 -8.09 5.87 -7.90
C ARG A 53 -7.81 6.58 -6.58
N GLU A 54 -7.20 5.86 -5.63
CA GLU A 54 -6.81 6.45 -4.35
C GLU A 54 -5.79 7.56 -4.57
N PRO A 55 -5.98 8.76 -4.00
CA PRO A 55 -5.12 9.92 -4.27
C PRO A 55 -3.66 9.67 -3.86
N GLN A 56 -3.43 8.82 -2.86
CA GLN A 56 -2.09 8.47 -2.38
C GLN A 56 -1.24 7.76 -3.44
N ILE A 57 -1.83 7.21 -4.51
CA ILE A 57 -1.09 6.58 -5.60
C ILE A 57 -0.16 7.56 -6.33
N ALA A 58 -0.44 8.87 -6.27
CA ALA A 58 0.45 9.91 -6.78
C ALA A 58 1.77 10.02 -5.99
N GLU A 59 1.86 9.42 -4.81
CA GLU A 59 3.00 9.56 -3.88
C GLU A 59 3.99 8.39 -3.96
N LEU A 60 3.84 7.47 -4.92
CA LEU A 60 4.63 6.24 -5.03
C LEU A 60 6.14 6.47 -4.89
N LYS A 61 6.71 7.48 -5.58
CA LYS A 61 8.17 7.72 -5.60
C LYS A 61 8.72 8.29 -4.29
N ILE A 62 7.89 8.97 -3.50
CA ILE A 62 8.30 9.70 -2.29
C ILE A 62 8.04 8.91 -1.00
N ARG A 63 7.28 7.81 -1.06
CA ARG A 63 7.03 6.97 0.11
C ARG A 63 8.25 6.11 0.48
N LEU A 64 8.83 6.41 1.65
CA LEU A 64 9.97 5.66 2.19
C LEU A 64 9.72 4.14 2.28
N PRO A 65 8.55 3.64 2.73
CA PRO A 65 8.30 2.20 2.78
C PRO A 65 8.37 1.54 1.40
N LEU A 66 8.16 2.27 0.29
CA LEU A 66 8.18 1.72 -1.08
C LEU A 66 9.55 1.81 -1.74
N SER A 67 10.56 2.40 -1.08
CA SER A 67 11.89 2.61 -1.66
C SER A 67 12.58 1.33 -2.12
N PHE A 68 12.33 0.19 -1.46
CA PHE A 68 12.86 -1.12 -1.84
C PHE A 68 12.28 -1.68 -3.16
N LEU A 69 11.25 -1.05 -3.71
CA LEU A 69 10.63 -1.43 -4.98
C LEU A 69 11.17 -0.67 -6.19
N ARG A 70 12.02 0.36 -5.99
CA ARG A 70 12.44 1.28 -7.06
C ARG A 70 13.09 0.59 -8.27
N ASP A 71 13.81 -0.50 -8.02
CA ASP A 71 14.48 -1.27 -9.08
C ASP A 71 13.58 -2.36 -9.68
N ASP A 72 12.42 -2.64 -9.09
CA ASP A 72 11.48 -3.65 -9.59
C ASP A 72 10.76 -3.14 -10.84
N PRO A 73 10.74 -3.91 -11.95
CA PRO A 73 10.09 -3.48 -13.18
C PRO A 73 8.58 -3.25 -13.00
N ARG A 74 7.92 -3.96 -12.07
CA ARG A 74 6.49 -3.76 -11.78
C ARG A 74 6.23 -2.39 -11.16
N PHE A 75 7.17 -1.86 -10.38
CA PHE A 75 7.05 -0.53 -9.78
C PHE A 75 7.20 0.56 -10.83
N LYS A 76 8.18 0.43 -11.73
CA LYS A 76 8.37 1.35 -12.86
C LYS A 76 7.13 1.40 -13.75
N GLU A 77 6.55 0.25 -14.07
CA GLU A 77 5.31 0.16 -14.85
C GLU A 77 4.13 0.82 -14.12
N LEU A 78 3.99 0.60 -12.80
CA LEU A 78 2.94 1.25 -12.03
C LEU A 78 3.09 2.78 -11.99
N VAL A 79 4.31 3.29 -11.78
CA VAL A 79 4.62 4.74 -11.81
C VAL A 79 4.24 5.34 -13.16
N LYS A 80 4.55 4.65 -14.27
CA LYS A 80 4.15 5.05 -15.63
C LYS A 80 2.64 5.06 -15.81
N ARG A 81 1.92 4.02 -15.35
CA ARG A 81 0.45 3.92 -15.42
C ARG A 81 -0.26 5.02 -14.63
N VAL A 82 0.36 5.51 -13.55
CA VAL A 82 -0.12 6.65 -12.77
C VAL A 82 0.18 7.99 -13.47
N GLY A 83 1.18 8.04 -14.35
CA GLY A 83 1.59 9.25 -15.05
C GLY A 83 2.56 10.13 -14.25
N ILE A 84 3.31 9.55 -13.32
CA ILE A 84 4.32 10.28 -12.54
C ILE A 84 5.58 10.44 -13.40
N PRO A 85 6.13 11.66 -13.57
CA PRO A 85 7.36 11.89 -14.32
C PRO A 85 8.56 11.10 -13.76
N GLU A 86 9.48 10.70 -14.62
CA GLU A 86 10.77 10.10 -14.24
C GLU A 86 11.68 11.07 -13.48
#